data_AF-A0A383CUV9-F1
#
_entry.id   AF-A0A383CUV9-F1
#
_cell.length_a   1.000
_cell.length_b   1.000
_cell.length_c   1.000
_cell.angle_alpha   90.00
_cell.angle_beta   90.00
_cell.angle_gamma   90.00
#
_symmetry.space_group_name_H-M   'P 1'
#
loop_
_entity.id
_entity.type
_entity.pdbx_description
1 polymer ?
#
loop_
_entity_poly.entity_id
_entity_poly.type
_entity_poly.pdbx_seq_one_letter_code
_entity_poly.pdbx_strand_id
1 'polypeptide(L)'
;HVPGEEVLFEDASDLPELLYESTMPGKATMVRYGINDISVDVKSEGGYLVLTDMFFPGWYAEIDGEEQKILRANYAFRAIQVPPGEHRVEFRYSPLSFSIGAGLSLFSLAACLGMMVSRNRPSI
;
A
#
# COMPACT_ATOMS: atom_id res chain seq x y z
N HIS A 1 -5.07 41.50 -1.36
CA HIS A 1 -5.00 41.41 -2.83
C HIS A 1 -3.81 40.54 -3.17
N VAL A 2 -4.05 39.25 -3.36
CA VAL A 2 -3.07 38.24 -3.80
C VAL A 2 -3.73 37.58 -5.02
N PRO A 3 -3.14 37.63 -6.23
CA PRO A 3 -3.77 37.13 -7.45
C PRO A 3 -3.33 35.68 -7.72
N GLY A 4 -4.28 34.77 -7.97
CA GLY A 4 -3.97 33.41 -8.44
C GLY A 4 -4.90 32.28 -7.97
N GLU A 5 -5.90 32.56 -7.15
CA GLU A 5 -6.89 31.57 -6.71
C GLU A 5 -8.09 31.58 -7.67
N GLU A 6 -7.88 31.11 -8.89
CA GLU A 6 -8.97 30.75 -9.80
C GLU A 6 -8.98 29.23 -9.93
N VAL A 7 -9.38 28.57 -8.84
CA VAL A 7 -9.79 27.17 -8.89
C VAL A 7 -11.21 27.19 -9.40
N LEU A 8 -11.37 26.91 -10.71
CA LEU A 8 -12.65 26.56 -11.29
C LEU A 8 -13.18 25.32 -10.53
N PHE A 9 -14.06 25.55 -9.56
CA PHE A 9 -14.97 24.52 -9.11
C PHE A 9 -15.94 24.29 -10.25
N GLU A 10 -15.61 23.33 -11.13
CA GLU A 10 -16.60 22.73 -12.00
C GLU A 10 -17.66 22.10 -11.09
N ASP A 11 -18.82 22.73 -11.08
CA ASP A 11 -19.95 22.42 -10.22
C ASP A 11 -20.39 20.98 -10.48
N ALA A 12 -20.07 20.08 -9.55
CA ALA A 12 -20.47 18.68 -9.61
C ALA A 12 -22.00 18.50 -9.48
N SER A 13 -22.78 19.59 -9.38
CA SER A 13 -24.24 19.61 -9.34
C SER A 13 -24.91 19.20 -10.64
N ASP A 14 -24.23 19.34 -11.78
CA ASP A 14 -24.80 19.06 -13.11
C ASP A 14 -24.55 17.62 -13.59
N LEU A 15 -23.86 16.82 -12.77
CA LEU A 15 -23.73 15.39 -13.04
C LEU A 15 -25.06 14.70 -12.67
N PRO A 16 -25.65 13.90 -13.57
CA PRO A 16 -26.82 13.11 -13.19
C PRO A 16 -26.46 12.28 -11.96
N GLU A 17 -27.29 12.40 -10.91
CA GLU A 17 -27.19 11.70 -9.62
C GLU A 17 -26.90 10.18 -9.77
N LEU A 18 -27.25 9.64 -10.94
CA LEU A 18 -27.01 8.28 -11.42
C LEU A 18 -25.53 7.85 -11.60
N LEU A 19 -24.55 8.74 -11.39
CA LEU A 19 -23.12 8.39 -11.46
C LEU A 19 -22.40 8.35 -10.10
N TYR A 20 -23.06 8.71 -8.99
CA TYR A 20 -22.46 8.65 -7.65
C TYR A 20 -22.97 7.46 -6.81
N GLU A 21 -24.12 6.89 -7.16
CA GLU A 21 -24.60 5.68 -6.51
C GLU A 21 -23.88 4.47 -7.10
N SER A 22 -22.67 4.19 -6.57
CA SER A 22 -21.99 2.92 -6.75
C SER A 22 -22.92 1.81 -6.29
N THR A 23 -23.72 1.30 -7.24
CA THR A 23 -24.76 0.29 -7.08
C THR A 23 -24.11 -1.09 -6.90
N MET A 24 -23.28 -1.23 -5.88
CA MET A 24 -22.82 -2.51 -5.37
C MET A 24 -23.15 -2.49 -3.86
N PRO A 25 -23.83 -3.50 -3.32
CA PRO A 25 -24.18 -3.58 -1.90
C PRO A 25 -22.93 -3.93 -1.08
N GLY A 26 -21.99 -2.99 -1.04
CA GLY A 26 -20.69 -3.13 -0.43
C GLY A 26 -20.36 -1.90 0.42
N LYS A 27 -20.24 -2.07 1.73
CA LYS A 27 -19.73 -1.04 2.63
C LYS A 27 -18.24 -1.27 2.86
N ALA A 28 -17.42 -0.29 2.53
CA ALA A 28 -16.00 -0.26 2.88
C ALA A 28 -15.75 0.86 3.90
N THR A 29 -15.14 0.52 5.03
CA THR A 29 -14.81 1.48 6.09
C THR A 29 -13.30 1.50 6.27
N MET A 30 -12.69 2.66 6.05
CA MET A 30 -11.26 2.84 6.29
C MET A 30 -11.00 2.81 7.80
N VAL A 31 -10.30 1.79 8.26
CA VAL A 31 -9.91 1.61 9.67
C VAL A 31 -8.60 2.34 9.94
N ARG A 32 -7.67 2.27 8.98
CA ARG A 32 -6.33 2.81 9.13
C ARG A 32 -5.78 3.25 7.78
N TYR A 33 -5.17 4.43 7.77
CA TYR A 33 -4.55 5.01 6.60
C TYR A 33 -3.19 5.59 6.99
N GLY A 34 -2.14 4.81 6.74
CA GLY A 34 -0.76 5.14 7.02
C GLY A 34 0.10 5.03 5.77
N ILE A 35 1.34 5.52 5.87
CA ILE A 35 2.30 5.51 4.75
C ILE A 35 2.69 4.08 4.36
N ASN A 36 2.79 3.19 5.34
CA ASN A 36 3.24 1.81 5.13
C ASN A 36 2.14 0.76 5.34
N ASP A 37 0.97 1.18 5.83
CA ASP A 37 -0.10 0.30 6.27
C ASP A 37 -1.46 0.94 6.01
N ILE A 38 -2.34 0.21 5.33
CA ILE A 38 -3.73 0.61 5.09
C ILE A 38 -4.61 -0.56 5.50
N SER A 39 -5.66 -0.31 6.29
CA SER A 39 -6.62 -1.33 6.69
C SER A 39 -8.04 -0.87 6.39
N VAL A 40 -8.82 -1.75 5.79
CA VAL A 40 -10.21 -1.50 5.37
C VAL A 40 -11.08 -2.66 5.80
N ASP A 41 -12.14 -2.35 6.54
CA ASP A 41 -13.20 -3.33 6.81
C ASP A 41 -14.21 -3.27 5.67
N VAL A 42 -14.44 -4.42 5.03
CA VAL A 42 -15.33 -4.54 3.86
C VAL A 42 -16.47 -5.49 4.21
N LYS A 43 -17.70 -5.08 3.93
CA LYS A 43 -18.90 -5.92 3.95
C LYS A 43 -19.56 -5.86 2.58
N SER A 44 -19.52 -6.92 1.80
CA SER A 44 -20.07 -6.91 0.44
C SER A 44 -20.57 -8.28 -0.03
N GLU A 45 -21.35 -8.31 -1.11
CA GLU A 45 -21.66 -9.54 -1.86
C GLU A 45 -20.49 -10.02 -2.75
N GLY A 46 -19.29 -9.50 -2.51
CA GLY A 46 -18.09 -9.75 -3.29
C GLY A 46 -17.88 -8.68 -4.36
N GLY A 47 -16.64 -8.58 -4.84
CA GLY A 47 -16.28 -7.59 -5.86
C GLY A 47 -14.83 -7.19 -5.79
N TYR A 48 -14.54 -5.97 -6.25
CA TYR A 48 -13.20 -5.40 -6.20
C TYR A 48 -13.17 -4.25 -5.21
N LEU A 49 -12.26 -4.32 -4.24
CA LEU A 49 -11.87 -3.16 -3.46
C LEU A 49 -10.77 -2.44 -4.24
N VAL A 50 -11.01 -1.18 -4.61
CA VAL A 50 -10.05 -0.34 -5.34
C VAL A 50 -9.53 0.75 -4.40
N LEU A 51 -8.22 0.85 -4.27
CA LEU A 51 -7.53 1.98 -3.63
C LEU A 51 -7.01 2.93 -4.72
N THR A 52 -7.47 4.18 -4.64
CA THR A 52 -7.13 5.25 -5.61
C THR A 52 -5.84 6.00 -5.30
N ASP A 53 -5.02 5.50 -4.37
CA ASP A 53 -3.69 6.06 -4.12
C ASP A 53 -2.64 5.61 -5.15
N MET A 54 -1.65 6.48 -5.36
CA MET A 54 -0.51 6.22 -6.25
C MET A 54 0.17 4.89 -5.91
N PHE A 55 0.12 3.97 -6.86
CA PHE A 55 0.82 2.69 -6.80
C PHE A 55 2.34 2.86 -6.85
N PHE A 56 3.01 2.57 -5.74
CA PHE A 56 4.45 2.27 -5.74
C PHE A 56 4.65 0.75 -5.75
N PRO A 57 5.69 0.20 -6.43
CA PRO A 57 6.01 -1.22 -6.31
C PRO A 57 6.49 -1.57 -4.89
N GLY A 58 6.11 -2.73 -4.37
CA GLY A 58 6.50 -3.22 -3.04
C GLY A 58 5.37 -3.33 -2.02
N TRP A 59 4.11 -3.09 -2.41
CA TRP A 59 2.95 -3.41 -1.59
C TRP A 59 2.55 -4.87 -1.73
N TYR A 60 2.11 -5.47 -0.63
CA TYR A 60 1.38 -6.73 -0.59
C TYR A 60 0.04 -6.50 0.13
N ALA A 61 -0.93 -7.36 -0.15
CA ALA A 61 -2.27 -7.27 0.41
C ALA A 61 -2.69 -8.61 1.01
N GLU A 62 -3.46 -8.57 2.07
CA GLU A 62 -4.01 -9.73 2.76
C GLU A 62 -5.52 -9.52 2.97
N ILE A 63 -6.28 -10.61 2.89
CA ILE A 63 -7.67 -10.68 3.33
C ILE A 63 -7.70 -11.67 4.49
N ASP A 64 -8.09 -11.20 5.67
CA ASP A 64 -8.15 -12.00 6.91
C ASP A 64 -6.85 -12.78 7.21
N GLY A 65 -5.69 -12.22 6.81
CA GLY A 65 -4.36 -12.80 7.00
C GLY A 65 -3.87 -13.71 5.87
N GLU A 66 -4.67 -13.93 4.82
CA GLU A 66 -4.25 -14.68 3.63
C GLU A 66 -3.81 -13.74 2.51
N GLU A 67 -2.59 -13.95 1.99
CA GLU A 67 -2.01 -13.12 0.94
C GLU A 67 -2.85 -13.16 -0.35
N GLN A 68 -3.19 -11.97 -0.85
CA GLN A 68 -3.96 -11.79 -2.07
C GLN A 68 -3.14 -11.11 -3.16
N LYS A 69 -3.41 -11.52 -4.39
CA LYS A 69 -2.81 -10.90 -5.56
C LYS A 69 -3.38 -9.50 -5.77
N ILE A 70 -2.52 -8.49 -5.67
CA ILE A 70 -2.87 -7.12 -6.06
C ILE A 70 -2.97 -7.03 -7.59
N LEU A 71 -4.15 -6.63 -8.06
CA LEU A 71 -4.41 -6.31 -9.45
C LEU A 71 -4.08 -4.84 -9.71
N ARG A 72 -3.46 -4.56 -10.85
CA ARG A 72 -3.24 -3.19 -11.32
C ARG A 72 -4.52 -2.71 -12.00
N ALA A 73 -5.14 -1.68 -11.45
CA ALA A 73 -6.26 -0.97 -12.08
C ALA A 73 -5.75 0.36 -12.67
N ASN A 74 -6.06 0.63 -13.94
CA ASN A 74 -5.79 1.91 -14.64
C ASN A 74 -4.39 2.51 -14.42
N TYR A 75 -3.33 1.71 -14.54
CA TYR A 75 -1.91 2.09 -14.46
C TYR A 75 -1.41 2.71 -13.14
N ALA A 76 -2.29 3.25 -12.28
CA ALA A 76 -1.93 3.96 -11.05
C ALA A 76 -2.64 3.44 -9.79
N PHE A 77 -3.70 2.64 -9.92
CA PHE A 77 -4.52 2.20 -8.79
C PHE A 77 -4.32 0.72 -8.46
N ARG A 78 -4.60 0.37 -7.20
CA ARG A 78 -4.51 -1.00 -6.69
C ARG A 78 -5.91 -1.54 -6.50
N ALA A 79 -6.16 -2.75 -6.96
CA ALA A 79 -7.40 -3.45 -6.69
C ALA A 79 -7.10 -4.84 -6.12
N ILE A 80 -7.98 -5.31 -5.23
CA ILE A 80 -7.99 -6.71 -4.83
C ILE A 80 -9.40 -7.27 -4.99
N GLN A 81 -9.50 -8.55 -5.34
CA GLN A 81 -10.77 -9.24 -5.34
C GLN A 81 -11.13 -9.62 -3.90
N VAL A 82 -12.28 -9.15 -3.42
CA VAL A 82 -12.81 -9.48 -2.10
C VAL A 82 -13.94 -10.48 -2.26
N PRO A 83 -13.91 -11.63 -1.57
CA PRO A 83 -15.02 -12.58 -1.59
C PRO A 83 -16.27 -12.00 -0.91
N PRO A 84 -17.45 -12.61 -1.12
CA PRO A 84 -18.67 -12.21 -0.42
C PRO A 84 -18.54 -12.45 1.08
N GLY A 85 -18.92 -11.46 1.89
CA GLY A 85 -18.85 -11.54 3.35
C GLY A 85 -18.38 -10.26 4.03
N GLU A 86 -18.01 -10.41 5.30
CA GLU A 86 -17.33 -9.41 6.11
C GLU A 86 -15.86 -9.79 6.22
N HIS A 87 -14.98 -8.91 5.77
CA HIS A 87 -13.56 -9.16 5.64
C HIS A 87 -12.75 -7.96 6.09
N ARG A 88 -11.59 -8.22 6.69
CA ARG A 88 -10.57 -7.21 6.90
C ARG A 88 -9.53 -7.31 5.80
N VAL A 89 -9.41 -6.23 5.05
CA VAL A 89 -8.37 -6.06 4.04
C VAL A 89 -7.22 -5.27 4.63
N GLU A 90 -6.01 -5.80 4.51
CA GLU A 90 -4.79 -5.10 4.92
C GLU A 90 -3.84 -4.95 3.74
N PHE A 91 -3.32 -3.75 3.53
CA PHE A 91 -2.24 -3.48 2.61
C PHE A 91 -1.02 -3.06 3.40
N ARG A 92 0.13 -3.64 3.08
CA ARG A 92 1.40 -3.35 3.75
C ARG A 92 2.50 -3.10 2.74
N TYR A 93 3.31 -2.08 3.01
CA TYR A 93 4.46 -1.74 2.18
C TYR A 93 5.71 -2.44 2.70
N SER A 94 6.25 -3.38 1.92
CA SER A 94 7.48 -4.10 2.21
C SER A 94 8.32 -4.25 0.95
N PRO A 95 9.10 -3.21 0.58
CA PRO A 95 9.92 -3.26 -0.61
C PRO A 95 11.13 -4.19 -0.42
N LEU A 96 11.40 -5.06 -1.39
CA LEU A 96 12.56 -5.96 -1.37
C LEU A 96 13.90 -5.23 -1.21
N SER A 97 13.99 -3.98 -1.69
CA SER A 97 15.19 -3.16 -1.58
C SER A 97 15.60 -2.90 -0.13
N PHE A 98 14.63 -2.78 0.79
CA PHE A 98 14.90 -2.60 2.20
C PHE A 98 15.57 -3.85 2.79
N SER A 99 15.03 -5.04 2.50
CA SER A 99 15.59 -6.31 2.95
C SER A 99 16.99 -6.56 2.38
N ILE A 100 17.22 -6.25 1.10
CA ILE A 100 18.54 -6.35 0.47
C ILE A 100 19.54 -5.38 1.11
N GLY A 101 19.14 -4.12 1.31
CA GLY A 101 19.97 -3.10 1.95
C GLY A 101 20.36 -3.46 3.39
N ALA A 102 19.43 -4.01 4.16
CA ALA A 102 19.70 -4.51 5.51
C ALA A 102 20.71 -5.67 5.49
N GLY A 103 20.56 -6.62 4.55
CA GLY A 103 21.50 -7.73 4.37
C GLY A 103 22.92 -7.26 4.00
N LEU A 104 23.04 -6.33 3.06
CA LEU A 104 24.33 -5.75 2.68
C LEU A 104 24.98 -4.99 3.84
N SER A 105 24.20 -4.21 4.59
CA SER A 105 24.70 -3.46 5.75
C SER A 105 25.25 -4.40 6.83
N LEU A 106 24.54 -5.49 7.11
CA LEU A 106 24.97 -6.50 8.07
C LEU A 106 26.24 -7.22 7.59
N PHE A 107 26.31 -7.55 6.30
CA PHE A 107 27.51 -8.15 5.70
C PHE A 107 28.72 -7.22 5.78
N SER A 108 28.57 -5.94 5.43
CA SER A 108 29.62 -4.93 5.55
C SER A 108 30.10 -4.77 7.00
N LEU A 109 29.17 -4.73 7.96
CA LEU A 109 29.51 -4.64 9.38
C LEU A 109 30.30 -5.88 9.84
N ALA A 110 29.86 -7.08 9.47
CA ALA A 110 30.54 -8.33 9.78
C ALA A 110 31.95 -8.38 9.16
N ALA A 111 32.10 -7.92 7.91
CA ALA A 111 33.39 -7.82 7.24
C ALA A 111 34.34 -6.84 7.95
N CYS A 112 33.86 -5.65 8.32
CA CYS A 112 34.64 -4.67 9.07
C CYS A 112 35.10 -5.22 10.43
N LEU A 113 34.20 -5.87 11.18
CA LEU A 113 34.54 -6.51 12.45
C LEU A 113 35.53 -7.65 12.25
N GLY A 114 35.34 -8.48 11.23
CA GLY A 114 36.27 -9.56 10.87
C GLY A 114 37.67 -9.06 10.54
N MET A 115 37.78 -7.96 9.77
CA MET A 115 39.06 -7.30 9.49
C MET A 115 39.70 -6.71 10.75
N MET A 116 38.92 -6.11 11.64
CA MET A 116 39.43 -5.52 12.87
C MET A 116 39.98 -6.60 13.82
N VAL A 117 39.27 -7.72 13.94
CA VAL A 117 39.71 -8.88 14.73
C VAL A 117 40.94 -9.55 14.12
N SER A 118 41.02 -9.69 12.79
CA SER A 118 42.19 -10.28 12.13
C SER A 118 43.42 -9.40 12.24
N ARG A 119 43.25 -8.08 12.24
CA ARG A 119 44.34 -7.11 12.41
C ARG A 119 44.88 -7.02 13.85
N ASN A 120 44.08 -7.40 14.83
CA ASN A 120 44.46 -7.44 16.25
C ASN A 120 45.03 -8.80 16.70
N ARG A 121 45.23 -9.77 15.80
CA ARG A 121 45.96 -11.01 16.16
C ARG A 121 47.47 -10.71 16.14
N PRO A 122 48.16 -10.65 17.29
CA PRO A 122 49.60 -10.45 17.30
C PRO A 122 50.27 -11.66 16.64
N SER A 123 51.17 -11.39 15.69
CA SER A 123 52.10 -12.39 15.15
C SER A 123 52.96 -12.95 16.29
N ILE A 124 52.77 -14.22 16.63
CA ILE A 124 53.64 -15.00 17.55
C ILE A 124 54.90 -15.43 16.79
#